data_AF-A0A1Q3DKK3-F1
#
_entry.id   AF-A0A1Q3DKK3-F1
#
_cell.length_a   1.000
_cell.length_b   1.000
_cell.length_c   1.000
_cell.angle_alpha   90.00
_cell.angle_beta   90.00
_cell.angle_gamma   90.00
#
_symmetry.space_group_name_H-M   'P 1'
#
loop_
_entity.id
_entity.type
_entity.pdbx_description
1 polymer ?
#
loop_
_entity_poly.entity_id
_entity_poly.type
_entity_poly.pdbx_seq_one_letter_code
_entity_poly.pdbx_strand_id
1 'polypeptide(L)'
;MDANTTKRYALSFARVCIDMEATSSFPDNIVLELDDGTTTNIGVEYPWRPASCTLCKVFDHSNKTCPKAARREWMPKPMVLAQRKPDDVEGWITVKRKGINQDQAQEHNCMEVPPFR
;
A
#
# COMPACT_ATOMS: atom_id res chain seq x y z
N MET A 1 -20.49 21.00 29.03
CA MET A 1 -19.01 21.13 29.15
C MET A 1 -18.54 20.14 30.18
N ASP A 2 -17.36 19.56 29.99
CA ASP A 2 -16.72 18.68 30.97
C ASP A 2 -16.23 19.48 32.21
N ALA A 3 -15.99 18.76 33.30
CA ALA A 3 -15.68 19.37 34.60
C ALA A 3 -14.36 20.16 34.59
N ASN A 4 -13.36 19.72 33.82
CA ASN A 4 -12.04 20.34 33.77
C ASN A 4 -12.11 21.68 33.02
N THR A 5 -12.81 21.72 31.89
CA THR A 5 -13.12 22.96 31.15
C THR A 5 -13.93 23.93 32.01
N THR A 6 -14.93 23.43 32.75
CA THR A 6 -15.76 24.27 33.64
C THR A 6 -14.94 24.88 34.77
N LYS A 7 -13.98 24.13 35.34
CA LYS A 7 -13.11 24.56 36.42
C LYS A 7 -11.83 25.28 35.95
N ARG A 8 -11.63 25.41 34.63
CA ARG A 8 -10.44 26.01 33.99
C ARG A 8 -9.12 25.37 34.45
N TYR A 9 -9.11 24.06 34.67
CA TYR A 9 -7.89 23.33 34.99
C TYR A 9 -7.09 23.04 33.72
N ALA A 10 -5.78 23.31 33.77
CA ALA A 10 -4.86 22.91 32.71
C ALA A 10 -4.54 21.42 32.86
N LEU A 11 -4.69 20.66 31.77
CA LEU A 11 -4.32 19.25 31.72
C LEU A 11 -2.89 19.12 31.17
N SER A 12 -1.99 18.57 31.99
CA SER A 12 -0.67 18.11 31.55
C SER A 12 -0.72 16.62 31.26
N PHE A 13 -0.32 16.22 30.06
CA PHE A 13 -0.25 14.81 29.65
C PHE A 13 1.14 14.49 29.12
N ALA A 14 1.61 13.28 29.42
CA ALA A 14 2.82 12.74 28.81
C ALA A 14 2.52 12.32 27.37
N ARG A 15 3.50 12.49 26.47
CA ARG A 15 3.42 12.02 25.09
C ARG A 15 4.52 11.00 24.88
N VAL A 16 4.16 9.85 24.31
CA VAL A 16 5.09 8.78 23.94
C VAL A 16 5.12 8.68 22.43
N CYS A 17 6.32 8.70 21.84
CA CYS A 17 6.52 8.44 20.42
C CYS A 17 6.94 6.98 20.25
N ILE A 18 6.35 6.31 19.27
CA ILE A 18 6.61 4.90 18.98
C ILE A 18 7.05 4.81 17.53
N ASP A 19 8.27 4.33 17.32
CA ASP A 19 8.76 4.02 16.00
C ASP A 19 8.21 2.66 15.57
N MET A 20 7.61 2.62 14.39
CA MET A 20 7.05 1.41 13.81
C MET A 20 7.49 1.28 12.36
N GLU A 21 7.80 0.06 11.94
CA GLU A 21 8.07 -0.23 10.54
C GLU A 21 6.82 0.00 9.68
N ALA A 22 6.99 0.36 8.40
CA ALA A 22 5.86 0.51 7.48
C ALA A 22 5.19 -0.82 7.09
N THR A 23 5.82 -1.93 7.42
CA THR A 23 5.27 -3.30 7.35
C THR A 23 4.50 -3.69 8.60
N SER A 24 4.63 -2.95 9.70
CA SER A 24 3.99 -3.27 10.97
C SER A 24 2.47 -3.13 10.86
N SER A 25 1.76 -3.97 11.62
CA SER A 25 0.37 -3.71 11.94
C SER A 25 0.27 -2.52 12.91
N PHE A 26 -0.89 -1.86 12.90
CA PHE A 26 -1.24 -0.83 13.87
C PHE A 26 -1.91 -1.51 15.07
N PRO A 27 -1.23 -1.67 16.21
CA PRO A 27 -1.80 -2.35 17.36
C PRO A 27 -2.90 -1.48 17.99
N ASP A 28 -3.97 -2.12 18.44
CA ASP A 28 -5.07 -1.44 19.14
C ASP A 28 -4.76 -1.23 20.64
N ASN A 29 -3.65 -1.81 21.12
CA ASN A 29 -3.26 -1.83 22.53
C ASN A 29 -1.73 -1.82 22.67
N ILE A 30 -1.21 -1.05 23.63
CA ILE A 30 0.22 -1.00 23.97
C ILE A 30 0.38 -1.34 25.45
N VAL A 31 1.28 -2.29 25.75
CA VAL A 31 1.64 -2.63 27.12
C VAL A 31 2.80 -1.75 27.56
N LEU A 32 2.64 -1.04 28.68
CA LEU A 32 3.69 -0.29 29.35
C LEU A 32 4.07 -0.99 30.65
N GLU A 33 5.37 -1.19 30.87
CA GLU A 33 5.91 -1.57 32.18
C GLU A 33 6.29 -0.29 32.94
N LEU A 34 5.77 -0.16 34.15
CA LEU A 34 6.13 0.91 35.07
C LEU A 34 7.37 0.51 35.90
N ASP A 35 7.98 1.49 36.56
CA ASP A 35 9.16 1.34 37.40
C ASP A 35 8.94 0.44 38.62
N ASP A 36 7.70 0.32 39.06
CA ASP A 36 7.26 -0.60 40.13
C ASP A 36 7.11 -2.06 39.65
N GLY A 37 7.32 -2.33 38.36
CA GLY A 37 7.15 -3.65 37.75
C GLY A 37 5.71 -3.97 37.34
N THR A 38 4.77 -3.04 37.51
CA THR A 38 3.38 -3.22 37.07
C THR A 38 3.26 -3.02 35.56
N THR A 39 2.48 -3.87 34.89
CA THR A 39 2.13 -3.70 33.48
C THR A 39 0.75 -3.09 33.32
N THR A 40 0.63 -2.05 32.50
CA THR A 40 -0.65 -1.43 32.14
C THR A 40 -0.88 -1.54 30.65
N ASN A 41 -2.10 -1.91 30.26
CA ASN A 41 -2.50 -1.95 28.85
C ASN A 41 -3.24 -0.66 28.47
N ILE A 42 -2.75 0.01 27.43
CA ILE A 42 -3.29 1.29 26.94
C ILE A 42 -3.92 1.07 25.57
N GLY A 43 -5.22 1.33 25.47
CA GLY A 43 -5.94 1.31 24.20
C GLY A 43 -5.48 2.45 23.28
N VAL A 44 -5.31 2.15 22.00
CA VAL A 44 -4.80 3.08 20.99
C VAL A 44 -5.91 3.44 20.01
N GLU A 45 -6.15 4.74 19.86
CA GLU A 45 -7.01 5.29 18.82
C GLU A 45 -6.16 6.07 17.81
N TYR A 46 -6.38 5.82 16.52
CA TYR A 46 -5.64 6.46 15.44
C TYR A 46 -6.59 7.39 14.66
N PRO A 47 -6.42 8.72 14.75
CA PRO A 47 -7.20 9.66 13.94
C PRO A 47 -6.98 9.47 12.43
N TRP A 48 -5.80 8.97 12.06
CA TRP A 48 -5.43 8.69 10.68
C TRP A 48 -4.45 7.52 10.60
N ARG A 49 -4.66 6.64 9.62
CA ARG A 49 -3.79 5.47 9.35
C ARG A 49 -3.21 5.58 7.93
N PRO A 50 -1.91 5.84 7.76
CA PRO A 50 -1.28 5.92 6.45
C PRO A 50 -1.30 4.56 5.75
N ALA A 51 -1.58 4.55 4.45
CA ALA A 51 -1.37 3.36 3.63
C ALA A 51 0.12 3.18 3.32
N SER A 52 0.65 1.97 3.50
CA SER A 52 2.02 1.65 3.09
C SER A 52 2.08 1.09 1.67
N CYS A 53 3.13 1.45 0.94
CA CYS A 53 3.43 0.86 -0.35
C CYS A 53 3.81 -0.61 -0.17
N THR A 54 3.08 -1.53 -0.78
CA THR A 54 3.36 -2.96 -0.67
C THR A 54 4.65 -3.39 -1.39
N LEU A 55 5.11 -2.59 -2.37
CA LEU A 55 6.27 -2.89 -3.23
C LEU A 55 7.61 -2.45 -2.62
N CYS A 56 7.62 -1.31 -1.92
CA CYS A 56 8.84 -0.78 -1.32
C CYS A 56 8.78 -0.58 0.19
N LYS A 57 7.62 -0.85 0.81
CA LYS A 57 7.40 -0.82 2.27
C LYS A 57 7.72 0.54 2.90
N VAL A 58 7.12 1.61 2.36
CA VAL A 58 7.18 2.98 2.91
C VAL A 58 5.79 3.62 2.86
N PHE A 59 5.52 4.63 3.69
CA PHE A 59 4.22 5.34 3.77
C PHE A 59 4.06 6.51 2.78
N ASP A 60 5.11 6.83 2.02
CA ASP A 60 5.19 8.03 1.18
C ASP A 60 4.28 7.99 -0.07
N HIS A 61 3.97 6.80 -0.59
CA HIS A 61 3.23 6.67 -1.85
C HIS A 61 2.44 5.36 -1.98
N SER A 62 1.49 5.35 -2.94
CA SER A 62 0.72 4.16 -3.30
C SER A 62 1.49 3.22 -4.24
N ASN A 63 1.05 1.97 -4.38
CA ASN A 63 1.63 1.03 -5.34
C ASN A 63 1.69 1.56 -6.79
N LYS A 64 0.73 2.41 -7.19
CA LYS A 64 0.63 2.96 -8.56
C LYS A 64 1.75 3.97 -8.86
N THR A 65 2.17 4.72 -7.86
CA THR A 65 3.19 5.76 -7.96
C THR A 65 4.55 5.29 -7.45
N CYS A 66 4.70 3.98 -7.21
CA CYS A 66 5.94 3.44 -6.68
C CYS A 66 7.06 3.46 -7.73
N PRO A 67 8.23 4.05 -7.43
CA PRO A 67 9.39 4.01 -8.33
C PRO A 67 9.84 2.59 -8.68
N LYS A 68 9.64 1.62 -7.76
CA LYS A 68 9.92 0.20 -8.03
C LYS A 68 8.93 -0.43 -9.02
N ALA A 69 7.69 0.09 -9.12
CA ALA A 69 6.69 -0.42 -10.08
C ALA A 69 7.03 -0.05 -11.53
N ALA A 70 7.61 1.12 -11.76
CA ALA A 70 8.02 1.59 -13.08
C ALA A 70 9.18 0.76 -13.68
N ARG A 71 9.91 -0.01 -12.86
CA ARG A 71 11.02 -0.86 -13.27
C ARG A 71 10.57 -2.28 -13.69
N ARG A 72 9.31 -2.48 -14.08
CA ARG A 72 8.95 -3.68 -14.85
C ARG A 72 9.63 -3.52 -16.20
N GLU A 73 10.79 -4.14 -16.35
CA GLU A 73 11.58 -4.16 -17.58
C GLU A 73 10.66 -4.34 -18.79
N TRP A 74 10.85 -3.49 -19.79
CA TRP A 74 10.16 -3.63 -21.06
C TRP A 74 10.61 -4.96 -21.68
N MET A 75 9.84 -6.02 -21.46
CA MET A 75 10.02 -7.29 -22.14
C MET A 75 9.51 -7.10 -23.58
N PRO A 76 10.35 -7.26 -24.61
CA PRO A 76 9.86 -7.31 -25.97
C PRO A 76 8.80 -8.39 -26.06
N LYS A 77 7.61 -8.04 -26.56
CA LYS A 77 6.57 -9.05 -26.83
C LYS A 77 7.24 -10.19 -27.61
N PRO A 78 7.13 -11.46 -27.18
CA PRO A 78 7.86 -12.58 -27.80
C PRO A 78 7.60 -12.71 -29.31
N MET A 79 6.44 -12.22 -29.77
CA MET A 79 6.08 -12.09 -31.18
C MET A 79 7.03 -11.19 -32.00
N VAL A 80 7.73 -10.22 -31.41
CA VAL A 80 8.71 -9.38 -32.12
C VAL A 80 10.03 -10.12 -32.36
N LEU A 81 10.46 -10.98 -31.43
CA LEU A 81 11.67 -11.80 -31.58
C LEU A 81 11.49 -12.87 -32.66
N ALA A 82 10.31 -13.50 -32.72
CA ALA A 82 9.98 -14.54 -33.69
C ALA A 82 9.90 -14.03 -35.15
N GLN A 83 9.85 -12.71 -35.36
CA GLN A 83 9.75 -12.11 -36.69
C GLN A 83 11.09 -11.65 -37.27
N ARG A 84 12.21 -11.84 -36.56
CA ARG A 84 13.54 -11.49 -37.04
C ARG A 84 13.92 -12.37 -38.23
N LYS A 85 14.14 -11.75 -39.39
CA LYS A 85 14.70 -12.43 -40.56
C LYS A 85 16.23 -12.30 -40.53
N PRO A 86 16.97 -13.25 -41.14
CA PRO A 86 18.44 -13.21 -41.15
C PRO A 86 19.02 -11.95 -41.81
N ASP A 87 18.24 -11.25 -42.66
CA ASP A 87 18.67 -9.99 -43.30
C ASP A 87 18.50 -8.74 -42.42
N ASP A 88 17.85 -8.83 -41.24
CA ASP A 88 17.64 -7.70 -40.32
C ASP A 88 18.87 -7.40 -39.45
N VAL A 89 20.07 -7.83 -39.86
CA VAL A 89 21.29 -7.83 -39.03
C VAL A 89 21.80 -6.41 -38.70
N GLU A 90 21.38 -5.37 -39.43
CA GLU A 90 21.87 -3.99 -39.22
C GLU A 90 20.78 -2.91 -39.41
N GLY A 91 19.51 -3.21 -39.12
CA GLY A 91 18.40 -2.30 -39.41
C GLY A 91 17.19 -2.35 -38.48
N TRP A 92 16.36 -1.30 -38.54
CA TRP A 92 15.09 -1.23 -37.83
C TRP A 92 14.10 -2.30 -38.32
N ILE A 93 13.49 -3.03 -37.38
CA ILE A 93 12.48 -4.03 -37.70
C ILE A 93 11.15 -3.32 -37.98
N THR A 94 10.60 -3.49 -39.19
CA THR A 94 9.31 -2.86 -39.55
C THR A 94 8.16 -3.68 -38.96
N VAL A 95 7.64 -3.27 -37.80
CA VAL A 95 6.45 -3.89 -37.20
C VAL A 95 5.17 -3.44 -37.91
N LYS A 96 4.39 -4.39 -38.45
CA LYS A 96 3.05 -4.10 -38.97
C LYS A 96 2.09 -3.85 -37.81
N ARG A 97 1.37 -2.72 -37.85
CA ARG A 97 0.37 -2.36 -36.84
C ARG A 97 -0.72 -3.43 -36.80
N LYS A 98 -0.84 -4.14 -35.67
CA LYS A 98 -1.97 -5.03 -35.40
C LYS A 98 -3.22 -4.16 -35.23
N GLY A 99 -4.21 -4.34 -36.10
CA GLY A 99 -5.50 -3.66 -35.99
C GLY A 99 -6.13 -3.90 -34.61
N ILE A 100 -6.75 -2.87 -34.05
CA ILE A 100 -7.48 -2.97 -32.79
C ILE A 100 -8.69 -3.87 -33.06
N ASN A 101 -8.68 -5.09 -32.51
CA ASN A 101 -9.90 -5.88 -32.40
C ASN A 101 -10.58 -5.41 -31.10
N GLN A 102 -11.66 -4.64 -31.25
CA GLN A 102 -12.61 -4.38 -30.17
C GLN A 102 -13.60 -5.53 -30.16
N ASP A 103 -13.50 -6.41 -29.17
CA ASP A 103 -14.52 -7.35 -28.69
C ASP A 103 -13.83 -8.20 -27.58
N GLN A 104 -14.26 -8.33 -26.32
CA GLN A 104 -15.56 -8.16 -25.68
C GLN A 104 -15.44 -7.80 -24.19
N ALA A 105 -16.43 -7.01 -23.77
CA ALA A 105 -17.16 -7.00 -22.51
C ALA A 105 -16.49 -7.50 -21.21
N GLN A 106 -16.31 -6.52 -20.32
CA GLN A 106 -16.65 -6.53 -18.90
C GLN A 106 -17.66 -7.62 -18.47
N GLU A 107 -17.20 -8.57 -17.65
CA GLU A 107 -18.07 -9.21 -16.65
C GLU A 107 -17.54 -8.88 -15.25
N HIS A 108 -18.39 -8.14 -14.56
CA HIS A 108 -18.28 -7.76 -13.17
C HIS A 108 -18.69 -9.00 -12.35
N ASN A 109 -17.75 -9.65 -11.66
CA ASN A 109 -18.10 -10.61 -10.63
C ASN A 109 -17.52 -10.13 -9.29
N CYS A 110 -18.38 -9.40 -8.59
CA CYS A 110 -18.27 -9.14 -7.16
C CYS A 110 -18.56 -10.48 -6.47
N MET A 111 -17.56 -11.14 -5.90
CA MET A 111 -17.83 -12.30 -5.05
C MET A 111 -18.46 -11.79 -3.75
N GLU A 112 -19.77 -11.90 -3.67
CA GLU A 112 -20.54 -11.75 -2.44
C GLU A 112 -20.05 -12.75 -1.39
N VAL A 113 -19.84 -12.25 -0.18
CA VAL A 113 -19.56 -13.02 1.03
C VAL A 113 -20.88 -13.62 1.53
N PRO A 114 -20.96 -14.92 1.86
CA PRO A 114 -22.18 -15.49 2.42
C PRO A 114 -22.38 -15.06 3.88
N PRO A 115 -23.64 -14.90 4.35
CA PRO A 115 -23.90 -14.59 5.74
C PRO A 115 -23.71 -15.83 6.61
N PHE A 116 -22.96 -15.68 7.70
CA PHE A 116 -23.01 -16.62 8.82
C PHE A 116 -24.31 -16.43 9.59
N ARG A 117 -25.23 -17.41 9.50
CA ARG A 117 -26.08 -17.82 10.61
C ARG A 117 -26.55 -19.26 10.44
#